data_AF-A0A2W0B2R4-F1
#
_entry.id   AF-A0A2W0B2R4-F1
#
_cell.length_a   1.000
_cell.length_b   1.000
_cell.length_c   1.000
_cell.angle_alpha   90.00
_cell.angle_beta   90.00
_cell.angle_gamma   90.00
#
_symmetry.space_group_name_H-M   'P 1'
#
loop_
_entity.id
_entity.type
_entity.pdbx_description
1 polymer ?
#
loop_
_entity_poly.entity_id
_entity_poly.type
_entity_poly.pdbx_seq_one_letter_code
_entity_poly.pdbx_strand_id
1 'polypeptide(L)'
;MKSKLSMALLGMTCLLFIRLAIAQDQHHHSPDGTHDDHSMSGMEMPNDSSSSNPAGEQELNAATRLMTSHHMDMGPHMKMTELRKPQPGDQERAKLVVEQARRVMEKYQDYHAALNDGFKIFLPNVPQHQYHFTNYWYGFEAGFRFNPEHPTSLLYDKTPDGYKLAGVMYTAPAKAGVSELNVRIPLSIAQWHEHVNFCFPPKGRESEAWQKSPKFGMAGSISTREACEEAGGKFVPLLFGWMVHVYPNDKDVWAMG
;
A
#
# COMPACT_ATOMS: atom_id res chain seq x y z
N MET A 1 -10.81 -14.19 60.81
CA MET A 1 -11.86 -13.46 60.05
C MET A 1 -11.53 -11.97 60.13
N LYS A 2 -11.11 -11.37 59.02
CA LYS A 2 -10.77 -9.94 58.94
C LYS A 2 -11.94 -9.14 58.35
N SER A 3 -12.13 -7.97 58.95
CA SER A 3 -12.65 -6.72 58.37
C SER A 3 -14.16 -6.56 58.11
N LYS A 4 -14.74 -5.58 58.81
CA LYS A 4 -15.90 -4.79 58.36
C LYS A 4 -15.40 -3.41 57.91
N LEU A 5 -15.84 -3.01 56.72
CA LEU A 5 -16.34 -1.68 56.28
C LEU A 5 -16.45 -0.62 57.39
N SER A 6 -16.26 0.68 57.20
CA SER A 6 -16.42 1.57 56.03
C SER A 6 -15.98 2.98 56.49
N MET A 7 -15.48 3.86 55.62
CA MET A 7 -15.75 5.29 55.79
C MET A 7 -15.61 6.05 54.47
N ALA A 8 -16.61 6.88 54.21
CA ALA A 8 -16.86 7.58 52.97
C ALA A 8 -16.36 9.03 53.02
N LEU A 9 -16.08 9.55 51.81
CA LEU A 9 -16.37 10.89 51.28
C LEU A 9 -15.67 12.14 51.85
N LEU A 10 -14.94 12.84 50.96
CA LEU A 10 -14.92 14.29 50.68
C LEU A 10 -13.70 14.49 49.74
N GLY A 11 -13.77 15.02 48.53
CA GLY A 11 -14.32 16.31 48.13
C GLY A 11 -13.15 17.18 47.60
N MET A 12 -13.38 17.84 46.46
CA MET A 12 -12.73 19.08 45.99
C MET A 12 -12.05 19.01 44.60
N THR A 13 -12.83 19.50 43.64
CA THR A 13 -12.50 20.04 42.31
C THR A 13 -11.30 21.00 42.30
N CYS A 14 -10.42 20.88 41.30
CA CYS A 14 -9.38 21.86 41.02
C CYS A 14 -9.14 22.06 39.51
N LEU A 15 -9.37 23.31 39.09
CA LEU A 15 -8.65 24.10 38.06
C LEU A 15 -8.82 23.75 36.57
N LEU A 16 -9.77 24.47 35.96
CA LEU A 16 -9.77 24.85 34.54
C LEU A 16 -8.66 25.88 34.27
N PHE A 17 -7.76 25.58 33.34
CA PHE A 17 -6.90 26.56 32.67
C PHE A 17 -7.34 26.73 31.22
N ILE A 18 -7.32 27.98 30.75
CA ILE A 18 -6.57 28.47 29.57
C ILE A 18 -7.31 29.70 29.01
N ARG A 19 -6.63 30.85 29.06
CA ARG A 19 -6.92 32.00 28.21
C ARG A 19 -6.25 31.79 26.86
N LEU A 20 -6.93 32.15 25.77
CA LEU A 20 -6.27 32.68 24.59
C LEU A 20 -7.26 33.58 23.81
N ALA A 21 -6.95 34.87 23.78
CA ALA A 21 -7.49 35.82 22.82
C ALA A 21 -6.47 35.90 21.68
N ILE A 22 -6.91 35.71 20.43
CA ILE A 22 -6.17 36.14 19.25
C ILE A 22 -7.15 36.92 18.38
N ALA A 23 -6.83 38.20 18.21
CA ALA A 23 -7.32 39.07 17.16
C ALA A 23 -6.38 38.94 15.95
N GLN A 24 -6.93 38.96 14.74
CA GLN A 24 -6.29 39.30 13.47
C GLN A 24 -7.43 39.41 12.45
N ASP A 25 -8.00 40.59 12.23
CA ASP A 25 -7.55 41.73 11.42
C ASP A 25 -7.85 41.58 9.92
N GLN A 26 -8.27 42.70 9.36
CA GLN A 26 -9.09 42.85 8.17
C GLN A 26 -8.29 42.86 6.86
N HIS A 27 -9.04 42.63 5.78
CA HIS A 27 -8.90 43.24 4.45
C HIS A 27 -7.73 44.22 4.22
N HIS A 28 -6.93 44.01 3.18
CA HIS A 28 -7.03 44.78 1.93
C HIS A 28 -5.88 44.56 0.92
N HIS A 29 -6.29 44.68 -0.35
CA HIS A 29 -5.61 45.33 -1.48
C HIS A 29 -4.40 44.66 -2.14
N SER A 30 -4.69 44.10 -3.32
CA SER A 30 -3.83 44.18 -4.51
C SER A 30 -3.56 45.64 -4.90
N PRO A 31 -2.42 45.91 -5.55
CA PRO A 31 -2.34 46.94 -6.58
C PRO A 31 -2.08 46.32 -7.95
N ASP A 32 -2.93 46.75 -8.88
CA ASP A 32 -2.72 46.77 -10.32
C ASP A 32 -1.52 47.68 -10.66
N GLY A 33 -0.82 47.37 -11.75
CA GLY A 33 0.39 48.07 -12.18
C GLY A 33 0.72 47.71 -13.62
N THR A 34 0.14 48.46 -14.54
CA THR A 34 0.43 48.52 -15.97
C THR A 34 1.67 49.37 -16.28
N HIS A 35 2.20 49.19 -17.50
CA HIS A 35 3.27 49.96 -18.20
C HIS A 35 4.70 49.41 -17.96
N ASP A 36 5.56 49.11 -18.93
CA ASP A 36 5.70 49.62 -20.30
C ASP A 36 6.27 48.58 -21.30
N ASP A 37 5.93 48.83 -22.57
CA ASP A 37 6.54 48.29 -23.78
C ASP A 37 8.07 48.54 -23.84
N HIS A 38 8.84 47.46 -23.97
CA HIS A 38 10.14 47.52 -24.65
C HIS A 38 10.29 46.36 -25.65
N SER A 39 10.15 46.77 -26.91
CA SER A 39 10.57 46.11 -28.14
C SER A 39 11.91 45.38 -28.03
N MET A 40 11.91 44.09 -28.34
CA MET A 40 13.08 43.38 -28.87
C MET A 40 12.64 42.57 -30.09
N SER A 41 12.73 43.23 -31.25
CA SER A 41 12.70 42.57 -32.56
C SER A 41 13.85 41.59 -32.70
N GLY A 42 13.53 40.37 -33.13
CA GLY A 42 14.45 39.51 -33.89
C GLY A 42 15.13 38.38 -33.12
N MET A 43 14.42 37.26 -32.95
CA MET A 43 15.03 35.93 -33.09
C MET A 43 14.03 35.01 -33.82
N GLU A 44 14.48 34.49 -34.95
CA GLU A 44 13.77 33.53 -35.79
C GLU A 44 13.53 32.23 -35.03
N MET A 45 12.28 31.76 -35.03
CA MET A 45 11.88 30.45 -34.51
C MET A 45 12.14 29.39 -35.58
N PRO A 46 12.94 28.34 -35.32
CA PRO A 46 12.82 27.12 -36.09
C PRO A 46 11.52 26.42 -35.68
N ASN A 47 10.67 26.22 -36.67
CA ASN A 47 9.55 25.30 -36.62
C ASN A 47 10.11 23.90 -36.36
N ASP A 48 9.87 23.33 -35.17
CA ASP A 48 10.09 21.90 -34.96
C ASP A 48 8.96 21.28 -34.13
N SER A 49 8.06 20.64 -34.86
CA SER A 49 7.84 19.20 -34.79
C SER A 49 7.99 18.59 -33.39
N SER A 50 6.87 18.08 -32.88
CA SER A 50 6.78 17.08 -31.82
C SER A 50 7.98 16.11 -31.81
N SER A 51 8.99 16.40 -30.99
CA SER A 51 10.06 15.48 -30.67
C SER A 51 9.72 14.86 -29.32
N SER A 52 8.96 13.77 -29.38
CA SER A 52 8.80 12.83 -28.28
C SER A 52 10.19 12.38 -27.87
N ASN A 53 10.66 12.87 -26.72
CA ASN A 53 12.01 12.62 -26.23
C ASN A 53 12.13 11.12 -25.89
N PRO A 54 12.75 10.28 -26.73
CA PRO A 54 12.63 8.83 -26.65
C PRO A 54 13.38 8.28 -25.42
N ALA A 55 14.31 9.07 -24.86
CA ALA A 55 15.05 8.74 -23.65
C ALA A 55 14.14 8.71 -22.40
N GLY A 56 13.20 9.66 -22.27
CA GLY A 56 12.29 9.69 -21.13
C GLY A 56 11.22 8.60 -21.20
N GLU A 57 10.77 8.24 -22.40
CA GLU A 57 9.84 7.12 -22.62
C GLU A 57 10.54 5.76 -22.50
N GLN A 58 11.80 5.64 -22.93
CA GLN A 58 12.59 4.42 -22.74
C GLN A 58 12.97 4.21 -21.28
N GLU A 59 13.26 5.27 -20.51
CA GLU A 59 13.55 5.16 -19.08
C GLU A 59 12.29 4.82 -18.27
N LEU A 60 11.14 5.45 -18.61
CA LEU A 60 9.86 5.07 -18.01
C LEU A 60 9.47 3.63 -18.39
N ASN A 61 9.69 3.21 -19.64
CA ASN A 61 9.44 1.84 -20.09
C ASN A 61 10.45 0.84 -19.51
N ALA A 62 11.71 1.23 -19.29
CA ALA A 62 12.73 0.38 -18.68
C ALA A 62 12.47 0.21 -17.19
N ALA A 63 12.10 1.28 -16.48
CA ALA A 63 11.63 1.21 -15.09
C ALA A 63 10.34 0.37 -15.00
N THR A 64 9.37 0.59 -15.89
CA THR A 64 8.13 -0.22 -15.97
C THR A 64 8.44 -1.70 -16.25
N ARG A 65 9.41 -2.00 -17.13
CA ARG A 65 9.84 -3.37 -17.49
C ARG A 65 10.68 -4.06 -16.43
N LEU A 66 11.50 -3.32 -15.68
CA LEU A 66 12.27 -3.85 -14.55
C LEU A 66 11.33 -4.23 -13.40
N MET A 67 10.31 -3.39 -13.14
CA MET A 67 9.23 -3.70 -12.19
C MET A 67 8.40 -4.91 -12.62
N THR A 68 8.33 -5.26 -13.91
CA THR A 68 7.57 -6.44 -14.38
C THR A 68 8.27 -7.79 -14.13
N SER A 69 9.55 -7.80 -13.76
CA SER A 69 10.36 -9.02 -13.72
C SER A 69 10.19 -9.87 -12.44
N HIS A 70 9.53 -9.32 -11.42
CA HIS A 70 9.21 -9.98 -10.14
C HIS A 70 7.70 -10.02 -9.84
N HIS A 71 6.84 -9.99 -10.87
CA HIS A 71 5.41 -10.15 -10.65
C HIS A 71 5.07 -11.62 -10.38
N MET A 72 4.37 -11.88 -9.28
CA MET A 72 3.36 -12.93 -9.27
C MET A 72 2.35 -12.62 -10.39
N ASP A 73 2.48 -13.31 -11.53
CA ASP A 73 1.50 -13.25 -12.61
C ASP A 73 0.23 -13.97 -12.16
N MET A 74 -0.60 -13.25 -11.41
CA MET A 74 -1.96 -13.68 -11.03
C MET A 74 -2.97 -13.39 -12.15
N GLY A 75 -2.50 -13.00 -13.34
CA GLY A 75 -3.30 -12.71 -14.52
C GLY A 75 -4.54 -11.85 -14.20
N PRO A 76 -5.77 -12.34 -14.50
CA PRO A 76 -6.99 -11.56 -14.35
C PRO A 76 -7.44 -11.36 -12.88
N HIS A 77 -6.72 -11.93 -11.91
CA HIS A 77 -7.02 -11.86 -10.48
C HIS A 77 -6.30 -10.73 -9.76
N MET A 78 -5.50 -9.94 -10.47
CA MET A 78 -4.80 -8.80 -9.91
C MET A 78 -5.03 -7.57 -10.76
N LYS A 79 -5.46 -6.49 -10.11
CA LYS A 79 -5.63 -5.18 -10.73
C LYS A 79 -4.58 -4.23 -10.17
N MET A 80 -3.74 -3.68 -11.04
CA MET A 80 -2.70 -2.73 -10.68
C MET A 80 -3.16 -1.28 -10.88
N THR A 81 -2.66 -0.35 -10.07
CA THR A 81 -2.69 1.08 -10.44
C THR A 81 -1.74 1.35 -11.60
N GLU A 82 -2.04 2.33 -12.44
CA GLU A 82 -1.09 2.81 -13.44
C GLU A 82 0.09 3.56 -12.80
N LEU A 83 1.29 3.37 -13.34
CA LEU A 83 2.44 4.20 -12.99
C LEU A 83 2.24 5.61 -13.52
N ARG A 84 2.75 6.60 -12.77
CA ARG A 84 2.63 8.02 -13.11
C ARG A 84 3.98 8.65 -13.42
N LYS A 85 3.94 9.82 -14.07
CA LYS A 85 5.14 10.64 -14.27
C LYS A 85 5.68 11.10 -12.91
N PRO A 86 7.00 10.97 -12.64
CA PRO A 86 7.62 11.48 -11.43
C PRO A 86 7.29 12.95 -11.16
N GLN A 87 7.00 13.27 -9.90
CA GLN A 87 6.81 14.62 -9.39
C GLN A 87 7.92 15.00 -8.41
N PRO A 88 8.21 16.30 -8.23
CA PRO A 88 9.14 16.75 -7.20
C PRO A 88 8.75 16.20 -5.82
N GLY A 89 9.72 15.58 -5.13
CA GLY A 89 9.53 15.02 -3.79
C GLY A 89 9.05 13.57 -3.73
N ASP A 90 8.66 12.95 -4.86
CA ASP A 90 8.24 11.54 -4.88
C ASP A 90 9.35 10.60 -4.39
N GLN A 91 10.57 10.80 -4.90
CA GLN A 91 11.73 9.99 -4.51
C GLN A 91 12.02 10.08 -3.00
N GLU A 92 11.95 11.29 -2.43
CA GLU A 92 12.22 11.50 -1.00
C GLU A 92 11.13 10.86 -0.13
N ARG A 93 9.86 11.02 -0.51
CA ARG A 93 8.74 10.37 0.18
C ARG A 93 8.84 8.85 0.16
N ALA A 94 9.16 8.28 -1.01
CA ALA A 94 9.36 6.84 -1.13
C ALA A 94 10.55 6.35 -0.28
N LYS A 95 11.68 7.08 -0.30
CA LYS A 95 12.85 6.78 0.51
C LYS A 95 12.53 6.74 2.00
N LEU A 96 11.75 7.71 2.51
CA LEU A 96 11.31 7.72 3.91
C LEU A 96 10.50 6.48 4.29
N VAL A 97 9.61 6.01 3.41
CA VAL A 97 8.85 4.77 3.62
C VAL A 97 9.79 3.56 3.68
N VAL A 98 10.76 3.47 2.77
CA VAL A 98 11.74 2.36 2.72
C VAL A 98 12.63 2.34 3.96
N GLU A 99 13.11 3.50 4.40
CA GLU A 99 13.91 3.62 5.62
C GLU A 99 13.10 3.20 6.86
N GLN A 100 11.83 3.59 6.93
CA GLN A 100 10.98 3.20 8.04
C GLN A 100 10.67 1.70 8.02
N ALA A 101 10.38 1.14 6.84
CA ALA A 101 10.21 -0.29 6.68
C ALA A 101 11.45 -1.06 7.15
N ARG A 102 12.66 -0.59 6.81
CA ARG A 102 13.92 -1.19 7.28
C ARG A 102 14.02 -1.16 8.81
N ARG A 103 13.73 -0.03 9.46
CA ARG A 103 13.72 0.11 10.93
C ARG A 103 12.72 -0.84 11.59
N VAL A 104 11.52 -0.98 11.01
CA VAL A 104 10.50 -1.93 11.51
C VAL A 104 11.01 -3.37 11.36
N MET A 105 11.64 -3.70 10.23
CA MET A 105 12.15 -5.05 9.98
C MET A 105 13.28 -5.47 10.93
N GLU A 106 14.07 -4.53 11.46
CA GLU A 106 15.11 -4.84 12.46
C GLU A 106 14.52 -5.51 13.70
N LYS A 107 13.32 -5.09 14.12
CA LYS A 107 12.62 -5.65 15.29
C LYS A 107 12.11 -7.08 15.06
N TYR A 108 11.76 -7.42 13.82
CA TYR A 108 11.03 -8.64 13.50
C TYR A 108 11.85 -9.67 12.73
N GLN A 109 13.19 -9.59 12.79
CA GLN A 109 14.08 -10.61 12.20
C GLN A 109 13.75 -12.01 12.71
N ASP A 110 13.48 -12.15 14.02
CA ASP A 110 12.84 -13.33 14.58
C ASP A 110 11.31 -13.18 14.49
N TYR A 111 10.67 -14.08 13.73
CA TYR A 111 9.23 -14.05 13.52
C TYR A 111 8.43 -14.25 14.82
N HIS A 112 9.01 -14.83 15.88
CA HIS A 112 8.33 -14.95 17.17
C HIS A 112 8.06 -13.57 17.79
N ALA A 113 8.92 -12.58 17.56
CA ALA A 113 8.67 -11.20 17.99
C ALA A 113 7.40 -10.64 17.33
N ALA A 114 7.19 -10.91 16.04
CA ALA A 114 5.97 -10.52 15.34
C ALA A 114 4.74 -11.22 15.93
N LEU A 115 4.82 -12.52 16.20
CA LEU A 115 3.71 -13.28 16.79
C LEU A 115 3.34 -12.75 18.20
N ASN A 116 4.36 -12.42 19.01
CA ASN A 116 4.17 -11.85 20.34
C ASN A 116 3.51 -10.46 20.29
N ASP A 117 3.80 -9.67 19.25
CA ASP A 117 3.20 -8.36 19.02
C ASP A 117 1.85 -8.41 18.28
N GLY A 118 1.26 -9.59 18.17
CA GLY A 118 -0.11 -9.78 17.70
C GLY A 118 -0.25 -9.99 16.20
N PHE A 119 0.84 -10.10 15.44
CA PHE A 119 0.77 -10.56 14.06
C PHE A 119 0.29 -12.01 14.00
N LYS A 120 -0.48 -12.35 12.97
CA LYS A 120 -1.03 -13.69 12.72
C LYS A 120 -0.61 -14.16 11.33
N ILE A 121 -0.18 -15.40 11.23
CA ILE A 121 0.14 -16.02 9.94
C ILE A 121 -1.15 -16.17 9.15
N PHE A 122 -1.20 -15.54 7.98
CA PHE A 122 -2.30 -15.69 7.05
C PHE A 122 -2.21 -17.04 6.35
N LEU A 123 -3.29 -17.84 6.42
CA LEU A 123 -3.38 -19.19 5.85
C LEU A 123 -2.16 -20.09 6.18
N PRO A 124 -1.86 -20.34 7.47
CA PRO A 124 -0.60 -20.98 7.89
C PRO A 124 -0.40 -22.40 7.36
N ASN A 125 -1.48 -23.10 7.03
CA ASN A 125 -1.47 -24.49 6.58
C ASN A 125 -1.50 -24.63 5.05
N VAL A 126 -1.43 -23.51 4.33
CA VAL A 126 -1.40 -23.48 2.87
C VAL A 126 0.02 -23.12 2.43
N PRO A 127 0.68 -23.96 1.61
CA PRO A 127 1.96 -23.61 1.01
C PRO A 127 1.87 -22.30 0.23
N GLN A 128 2.66 -21.32 0.62
CA GLN A 128 2.78 -20.02 -0.02
C GLN A 128 4.26 -19.79 -0.35
N HIS A 129 4.54 -19.11 -1.46
CA HIS A 129 5.92 -18.69 -1.78
C HIS A 129 6.44 -17.75 -0.69
N GLN A 130 5.58 -16.84 -0.26
CA GLN A 130 5.84 -15.92 0.83
C GLN A 130 4.64 -15.86 1.79
N TYR A 131 4.93 -15.99 3.08
CA TYR A 131 3.92 -15.98 4.13
C TYR A 131 3.73 -14.56 4.65
N HIS A 132 2.46 -14.16 4.69
CA HIS A 132 2.05 -12.88 5.24
C HIS A 132 1.72 -13.06 6.71
N PHE A 133 2.47 -12.37 7.56
CA PHE A 133 2.15 -12.24 8.98
C PHE A 133 1.40 -10.93 9.12
N THR A 134 0.09 -10.98 9.34
CA THR A 134 -0.81 -9.81 9.29
C THR A 134 -1.16 -9.33 10.69
N ASN A 135 -1.11 -8.02 10.90
CA ASN A 135 -1.62 -7.38 12.10
C ASN A 135 -2.97 -6.72 11.81
N TYR A 136 -4.05 -7.30 12.32
CA TYR A 136 -5.42 -6.81 12.05
C TYR A 136 -5.69 -5.42 12.64
N TRP A 137 -5.01 -5.04 13.72
CA TRP A 137 -5.13 -3.70 14.28
C TRP A 137 -4.49 -2.66 13.34
N TYR A 138 -3.31 -2.96 12.80
CA TYR A 138 -2.68 -2.12 11.77
C TYR A 138 -3.51 -2.09 10.48
N GLY A 139 -4.16 -3.21 10.12
CA GLY A 139 -5.15 -3.24 9.04
C GLY A 139 -6.34 -2.29 9.27
N PHE A 140 -6.89 -2.28 10.48
CA PHE A 140 -7.96 -1.34 10.86
C PHE A 140 -7.47 0.12 10.82
N GLU A 141 -6.30 0.41 11.38
CA GLU A 141 -5.67 1.74 11.34
C GLU A 141 -5.42 2.24 9.92
N ALA A 142 -4.91 1.37 9.05
CA ALA A 142 -4.66 1.65 7.63
C ALA A 142 -5.93 2.08 6.88
N GLY A 143 -7.10 1.66 7.38
CA GLY A 143 -8.41 2.09 6.93
C GLY A 143 -8.70 3.59 7.10
N PHE A 144 -7.95 4.28 7.97
CA PHE A 144 -8.16 5.68 8.30
C PHE A 144 -6.94 6.56 8.03
N ARG A 145 -5.73 6.04 8.23
CA ARG A 145 -4.48 6.78 8.02
C ARG A 145 -3.37 5.87 7.52
N PHE A 146 -2.40 6.44 6.82
CA PHE A 146 -1.17 5.73 6.48
C PHE A 146 -0.10 5.99 7.54
N ASN A 147 0.44 4.91 8.10
CA ASN A 147 1.53 4.96 9.07
C ASN A 147 2.65 4.01 8.60
N PRO A 148 3.80 4.54 8.15
CA PRO A 148 4.89 3.70 7.65
C PRO A 148 5.55 2.84 8.75
N GLU A 149 5.35 3.15 10.03
CA GLU A 149 5.86 2.35 11.14
C GLU A 149 5.00 1.10 11.42
N HIS A 150 3.77 1.07 10.89
CA HIS A 150 2.78 0.03 11.15
C HIS A 150 2.41 -0.70 9.85
N PRO A 151 3.32 -1.51 9.27
CA PRO A 151 3.00 -2.32 8.12
C PRO A 151 1.90 -3.31 8.47
N THR A 152 0.91 -3.44 7.60
CA THR A 152 -0.25 -4.30 7.87
C THR A 152 0.10 -5.77 7.75
N SER A 153 1.16 -6.11 6.98
CA SER A 153 1.81 -7.42 7.09
C SER A 153 3.33 -7.34 7.03
N LEU A 154 3.97 -8.31 7.69
CA LEU A 154 5.37 -8.66 7.51
C LEU A 154 5.45 -9.84 6.55
N LEU A 155 6.43 -9.81 5.65
CA LEU A 155 6.56 -10.75 4.55
C LEU A 155 7.73 -11.69 4.82
N TYR A 156 7.45 -12.98 4.98
CA TYR A 156 8.46 -13.97 5.33
C TYR A 156 8.56 -15.09 4.28
N ASP A 157 9.78 -15.41 3.88
CA ASP A 157 10.06 -16.62 3.13
C ASP A 157 10.11 -17.82 4.08
N LYS A 158 9.53 -18.95 3.67
CA LYS A 158 9.59 -20.18 4.46
C LYS A 158 11.00 -20.78 4.38
N THR A 159 11.56 -21.14 5.52
CA THR A 159 12.83 -21.87 5.61
C THR A 159 12.63 -23.22 6.30
N PRO A 160 13.60 -24.16 6.22
CA PRO A 160 13.53 -25.42 6.96
C PRO A 160 13.33 -25.23 8.47
N ASP A 161 13.95 -24.18 9.03
CA ASP A 161 13.96 -23.91 10.48
C ASP A 161 12.89 -22.90 10.93
N GLY A 162 12.07 -22.37 10.00
CA GLY A 162 11.07 -21.36 10.34
C GLY A 162 10.73 -20.42 9.19
N TYR A 163 11.03 -19.13 9.40
CA TYR A 163 10.65 -18.02 8.53
C TYR A 163 11.77 -16.98 8.51
N LYS A 164 12.11 -16.48 7.32
CA LYS A 164 13.09 -15.40 7.12
C LYS A 164 12.40 -14.15 6.61
N LEU A 165 12.59 -13.03 7.31
CA LEU A 165 11.95 -11.76 6.95
C LEU A 165 12.53 -11.23 5.63
N ALA A 166 11.64 -11.01 4.65
CA ALA A 166 11.98 -10.52 3.31
C ALA A 166 11.56 -9.05 3.14
N GLY A 167 10.38 -8.68 3.63
CA GLY A 167 9.82 -7.34 3.41
C GLY A 167 8.63 -7.02 4.29
N VAL A 168 7.90 -5.97 3.90
CA VAL A 168 6.67 -5.52 4.54
C VAL A 168 5.60 -5.22 3.49
N MET A 169 4.34 -5.25 3.91
CA MET A 169 3.22 -4.84 3.08
C MET A 169 2.39 -3.79 3.82
N TYR A 170 1.93 -2.79 3.07
CA TYR A 170 0.96 -1.81 3.52
C TYR A 170 -0.35 -2.00 2.77
N THR A 171 -1.47 -1.69 3.42
CA THR A 171 -2.79 -1.69 2.78
C THR A 171 -3.41 -0.30 2.79
N ALA A 172 -4.43 -0.11 1.96
CA ALA A 172 -5.31 1.05 1.97
C ALA A 172 -6.78 0.61 1.86
N PRO A 173 -7.75 1.47 2.19
CA PRO A 173 -9.17 1.15 2.01
C PRO A 173 -9.46 0.73 0.57
N ALA A 174 -10.27 -0.31 0.35
CA ALA A 174 -10.70 -0.73 -0.98
C ALA A 174 -11.31 0.42 -1.83
N LYS A 175 -11.99 1.36 -1.16
CA LYS A 175 -12.60 2.53 -1.79
C LYS A 175 -11.65 3.72 -1.97
N ALA A 176 -10.37 3.59 -1.58
CA ALA A 176 -9.40 4.66 -1.72
C ALA A 176 -9.23 5.03 -3.19
N GLY A 177 -9.32 6.33 -3.48
CA GLY A 177 -9.08 6.84 -4.81
C GLY A 177 -7.58 6.83 -5.14
N VAL A 178 -7.26 6.88 -6.43
CA VAL A 178 -5.86 6.86 -6.91
C VAL A 178 -5.05 8.04 -6.34
N SER A 179 -5.67 9.19 -6.10
CA SER A 179 -5.03 10.34 -5.43
C SER A 179 -4.65 10.05 -3.97
N GLU A 180 -5.51 9.34 -3.23
CA GLU A 180 -5.22 8.93 -1.85
C GLU A 180 -4.05 7.94 -1.82
N LEU A 181 -4.05 6.94 -2.70
CA LEU A 181 -2.94 5.99 -2.82
C LEU A 181 -1.62 6.71 -3.10
N ASN A 182 -1.63 7.68 -4.03
CA ASN A 182 -0.47 8.50 -4.37
C ASN A 182 0.05 9.36 -3.20
N VAL A 183 -0.81 9.77 -2.28
CA VAL A 183 -0.42 10.49 -1.05
C VAL A 183 0.22 9.54 -0.03
N ARG A 184 -0.13 8.26 -0.04
CA ARG A 184 0.50 7.25 0.83
C ARG A 184 1.87 6.86 0.30
N ILE A 185 1.92 6.34 -0.93
CA ILE A 185 3.14 5.96 -1.64
C ILE A 185 3.03 6.49 -3.08
N PRO A 186 4.00 7.28 -3.56
CA PRO A 186 3.94 7.86 -4.90
C PRO A 186 3.76 6.81 -6.00
N LEU A 187 2.78 7.03 -6.88
CA LEU A 187 2.48 6.13 -8.00
C LEU A 187 3.48 6.26 -9.16
N SER A 188 4.40 7.21 -9.08
CA SER A 188 5.59 7.27 -9.94
C SER A 188 6.68 6.28 -9.50
N ILE A 189 6.56 5.71 -8.30
CA ILE A 189 7.57 4.83 -7.70
C ILE A 189 7.06 3.40 -7.54
N ALA A 190 5.81 3.22 -7.11
CA ALA A 190 5.25 1.91 -6.83
C ALA A 190 3.81 1.77 -7.34
N GLN A 191 3.45 0.55 -7.76
CA GLN A 191 2.08 0.21 -8.09
C GLN A 191 1.39 -0.41 -6.87
N TRP A 192 0.18 0.06 -6.57
CA TRP A 192 -0.72 -0.64 -5.67
C TRP A 192 -1.48 -1.70 -6.44
N HIS A 193 -1.92 -2.75 -5.75
CA HIS A 193 -2.70 -3.81 -6.37
C HIS A 193 -3.89 -4.24 -5.52
N GLU A 194 -4.95 -4.68 -6.18
CA GLU A 194 -6.12 -5.34 -5.58
C GLU A 194 -6.16 -6.79 -6.06
N HIS A 195 -6.66 -7.69 -5.21
CA HIS A 195 -7.02 -9.04 -5.64
C HIS A 195 -8.49 -9.06 -6.02
N VAL A 196 -8.77 -9.28 -7.30
CA VAL A 196 -10.10 -9.12 -7.91
C VAL A 196 -10.56 -10.39 -8.60
N ASN A 197 -11.83 -10.41 -9.01
CA ASN A 197 -12.38 -11.42 -9.91
C ASN A 197 -12.22 -12.86 -9.42
N PHE A 198 -12.22 -13.08 -8.11
CA PHE A 198 -11.88 -14.37 -7.53
C PHE A 198 -13.05 -15.34 -7.58
N CYS A 199 -12.81 -16.59 -7.99
CA CYS A 199 -13.79 -17.66 -7.93
C CYS A 199 -13.42 -18.70 -6.87
N PHE A 200 -14.20 -18.78 -5.78
CA PHE A 200 -14.05 -19.84 -4.78
C PHE A 200 -14.59 -21.17 -5.32
N PRO A 201 -13.91 -22.30 -5.06
CA PRO A 201 -14.43 -23.61 -5.43
C PRO A 201 -15.72 -23.93 -4.64
N PRO A 202 -16.65 -24.71 -5.23
CA PRO A 202 -17.79 -25.23 -4.50
C PRO A 202 -17.36 -26.11 -3.32
N LYS A 203 -18.26 -26.26 -2.34
CA LYS A 203 -18.06 -27.16 -1.21
C LYS A 203 -17.77 -28.59 -1.69
N GLY A 204 -16.77 -29.23 -1.10
CA GLY A 204 -16.34 -30.59 -1.46
C GLY A 204 -15.41 -30.66 -2.69
N ARG A 205 -15.07 -29.53 -3.30
CA ARG A 205 -14.14 -29.40 -4.44
C ARG A 205 -12.98 -28.43 -4.13
N GLU A 206 -12.70 -28.18 -2.86
CA GLU A 206 -11.69 -27.21 -2.40
C GLU A 206 -10.29 -27.52 -2.95
N SER A 207 -9.95 -28.80 -3.12
CA SER A 207 -8.68 -29.25 -3.67
C SER A 207 -8.41 -28.75 -5.11
N GLU A 208 -9.46 -28.39 -5.86
CA GLU A 208 -9.32 -27.93 -7.25
C GLU A 208 -8.63 -26.58 -7.37
N ALA A 209 -8.61 -25.77 -6.30
CA ALA A 209 -7.87 -24.52 -6.27
C ALA A 209 -6.34 -24.71 -6.24
N TRP A 210 -5.87 -25.92 -5.97
CA TRP A 210 -4.45 -26.25 -5.77
C TRP A 210 -3.88 -27.21 -6.82
N GLN A 211 -4.65 -27.49 -7.88
CA GLN A 211 -4.21 -28.33 -8.98
C GLN A 211 -3.22 -27.58 -9.89
N LYS A 212 -2.51 -28.31 -10.76
CA LYS A 212 -1.52 -27.75 -11.69
C LYS A 212 -2.09 -26.71 -12.67
N SER A 213 -3.40 -26.77 -12.94
CA SER A 213 -4.13 -25.82 -13.79
C SER A 213 -5.49 -25.57 -13.16
N PRO A 214 -5.53 -24.83 -12.04
CA PRO A 214 -6.73 -24.73 -11.24
C PRO A 214 -7.75 -23.87 -11.98
N LYS A 215 -9.02 -24.22 -11.85
CA LYS A 215 -10.13 -23.37 -12.35
C LYS A 215 -10.48 -22.26 -11.36
N PHE A 216 -10.36 -22.58 -10.07
CA PHE A 216 -10.69 -21.73 -8.93
C PHE A 216 -9.42 -21.21 -8.26
N GLY A 217 -9.57 -20.23 -7.37
CA GLY A 217 -8.45 -19.77 -6.55
C GLY A 217 -7.63 -18.65 -7.21
N MET A 218 -6.52 -18.30 -6.56
CA MET A 218 -5.69 -17.15 -6.96
C MET A 218 -4.95 -17.39 -8.28
N ALA A 219 -4.60 -18.64 -8.56
CA ALA A 219 -4.01 -19.07 -9.83
C ALA A 219 -5.07 -19.63 -10.81
N GLY A 220 -6.35 -19.41 -10.51
CA GLY A 220 -7.47 -19.94 -11.26
C GLY A 220 -7.58 -19.35 -12.67
N SER A 221 -8.19 -20.09 -13.59
CA SER A 221 -8.52 -19.57 -14.92
C SER A 221 -9.86 -18.82 -14.98
N ILE A 222 -10.75 -19.03 -14.01
CA ILE A 222 -12.08 -18.40 -14.00
C ILE A 222 -12.01 -17.02 -13.36
N SER A 223 -12.28 -15.97 -14.15
CA SER A 223 -12.25 -14.57 -13.72
C SER A 223 -13.52 -13.77 -13.99
N THR A 224 -14.59 -14.41 -14.48
CA THR A 224 -15.90 -13.76 -14.64
C THR A 224 -16.92 -14.36 -13.70
N ARG A 225 -17.95 -13.56 -13.38
CA ARG A 225 -19.05 -14.00 -12.52
C ARG A 225 -19.79 -15.18 -13.13
N GLU A 226 -20.15 -15.06 -14.40
CA GLU A 226 -20.96 -16.02 -15.14
C GLU A 226 -20.26 -17.38 -15.20
N ALA A 227 -18.98 -17.41 -15.57
CA ALA A 227 -18.21 -18.65 -15.63
C ALA A 227 -17.99 -19.26 -14.24
N CYS A 228 -17.87 -18.43 -13.19
CA CYS A 228 -17.75 -18.90 -11.83
C CYS A 228 -19.03 -19.57 -11.34
N GLU A 229 -20.18 -18.94 -11.58
CA GLU A 229 -21.49 -19.49 -11.23
C GLU A 229 -21.80 -20.77 -12.02
N GLU A 230 -21.49 -20.81 -13.32
CA GLU A 230 -21.61 -22.01 -14.16
C GLU A 230 -20.75 -23.17 -13.65
N ALA A 231 -19.54 -22.88 -13.15
CA ALA A 231 -18.66 -23.89 -12.55
C ALA A 231 -19.12 -24.35 -11.15
N GLY A 232 -20.20 -23.76 -10.62
CA GLY A 232 -20.73 -23.99 -9.27
C GLY A 232 -19.94 -23.27 -8.17
N GLY A 233 -19.05 -22.34 -8.52
CA GLY A 233 -18.25 -21.57 -7.59
C GLY A 233 -18.99 -20.40 -6.96
N LYS A 234 -18.28 -19.70 -6.06
CA LYS A 234 -18.75 -18.43 -5.49
C LYS A 234 -17.85 -17.29 -5.98
N PHE A 235 -18.42 -16.40 -6.78
CA PHE A 235 -17.69 -15.25 -7.31
C PHE A 235 -17.55 -14.15 -6.25
N VAL A 236 -16.35 -13.58 -6.16
CA VAL A 236 -15.99 -12.47 -5.29
C VAL A 236 -15.25 -11.42 -6.14
N PRO A 237 -15.89 -10.29 -6.47
CA PRO A 237 -15.30 -9.30 -7.38
C PRO A 237 -14.06 -8.62 -6.79
N LEU A 238 -14.01 -8.47 -5.47
CA LEU A 238 -12.88 -7.92 -4.74
C LEU A 238 -12.64 -8.78 -3.50
N LEU A 239 -11.52 -9.49 -3.49
CA LEU A 239 -11.11 -10.36 -2.39
C LEU A 239 -10.27 -9.58 -1.37
N PHE A 240 -9.26 -8.85 -1.83
CA PHE A 240 -8.43 -7.97 -1.01
C PHE A 240 -8.31 -6.61 -1.69
N GLY A 241 -8.46 -5.54 -0.90
CA GLY A 241 -8.29 -4.16 -1.36
C GLY A 241 -6.85 -3.82 -1.67
N TRP A 242 -6.56 -2.53 -1.78
CA TRP A 242 -5.24 -2.04 -2.17
C TRP A 242 -4.13 -2.50 -1.22
N MET A 243 -3.10 -3.08 -1.80
CA MET A 243 -1.87 -3.55 -1.16
C MET A 243 -0.65 -3.04 -1.93
N VAL A 244 0.46 -2.89 -1.24
CA VAL A 244 1.77 -2.57 -1.83
C VAL A 244 2.85 -3.26 -1.01
N HIS A 245 3.75 -3.95 -1.70
CA HIS A 245 4.87 -4.65 -1.09
C HIS A 245 6.11 -3.75 -1.12
N VAL A 246 6.93 -3.87 -0.07
CA VAL A 246 8.19 -3.17 0.06
C VAL A 246 9.25 -4.15 0.55
N TYR A 247 10.35 -4.24 -0.19
CA TYR A 247 11.51 -5.09 0.09
C TYR A 247 12.75 -4.21 0.28
N PRO A 248 12.91 -3.55 1.45
CA PRO A 248 13.96 -2.54 1.66
C PRO A 248 15.40 -3.02 1.46
N ASN A 249 15.63 -4.33 1.49
CA ASN A 249 16.96 -4.93 1.38
C ASN A 249 17.19 -5.61 0.03
N ASP A 250 16.22 -5.57 -0.88
CA ASP A 250 16.34 -6.10 -2.24
C ASP A 250 16.75 -5.00 -3.24
N LYS A 251 17.24 -5.40 -4.40
CA LYS A 251 17.57 -4.49 -5.51
C LYS A 251 16.32 -3.82 -6.06
N ASP A 252 15.23 -4.57 -6.15
CA ASP A 252 13.92 -4.06 -6.53
C ASP A 252 13.05 -3.89 -5.29
N VAL A 253 13.14 -2.70 -4.70
CA VAL A 253 12.52 -2.38 -3.41
C VAL A 253 10.98 -2.40 -3.48
N TRP A 254 10.41 -2.18 -4.65
CA TRP A 254 8.95 -2.10 -4.84
C TRP A 254 8.43 -3.27 -5.69
N ALA A 255 9.22 -4.35 -5.77
CA ALA A 255 8.85 -5.59 -6.41
C ALA A 255 7.56 -6.16 -5.85
N MET A 256 6.90 -6.97 -6.67
CA MET A 256 5.64 -7.62 -6.37
C MET A 256 5.83 -9.10 -6.05
N GLY A 257 6.75 -9.41 -5.12
CA GLY A 257 6.92 -10.70 -4.43
C GLY A 257 7.06 -11.94 -5.31
#